data_AF-K1RX97-F1
#
_entry.id   AF-K1RX97-F1
#
_cell.length_a   1.000
_cell.length_b   1.000
_cell.length_c   1.000
_cell.angle_alpha   90.00
_cell.angle_beta   90.00
_cell.angle_gamma   90.00
#
_symmetry.space_group_name_H-M   'P 1'
#
loop_
_entity.id
_entity.type
_entity.pdbx_description
1 polymer ?
#
loop_
_entity_poly.entity_id
_entity_poly.type
_entity_poly.pdbx_seq_one_letter_code
_entity_poly.pdbx_strand_id
1 'polypeptide(L)'
;FGDKIYDVTSQVQETMTQMEQAPDKAQKAIDKLKEAVKQSAVKAVVDTAQSTYGSDMKAADKRQIESKLNHEADRMIDKLHTNYEIERNVIENQRVAEQQARYETGKTSEQIDKEFEQKQKAAMEKFNEELTTAISDFAKESTKETVKTVETKKREREKETIEDGVRDHLRGFSRTIPSFLMAYGDNTVTLATFDTIIPDKVFLEVTSITLDQFKFLRDGGDYVEEETGQTKHFDGQLFDSVVFDDSVKEFLALKKKLADYFDEKSVEDIFDYIPPQKTNQIFTPKTMVKKMVDMLEQENPGCFDMPDKTFIDLYMKSGLYITEIVKRLYQSDEMKKQFPDNKERLKHIFEKQVYGLAPTEIIYKIATSYILGFDEDTKDIKHNFRQLDAL
;
A
#
# COMPACT_ATOMS: atom_id res chain seq x y z
N PHE A 1 0.92 -29.70 -18.33
CA PHE A 1 1.08 -30.78 -17.33
C PHE A 1 0.73 -32.09 -18.03
N GLY A 2 1.70 -32.97 -18.31
CA GLY A 2 1.48 -34.22 -19.08
C GLY A 2 1.46 -35.47 -18.21
N ASP A 3 0.98 -36.59 -18.75
CA ASP A 3 0.67 -37.90 -18.10
C ASP A 3 1.84 -38.63 -17.41
N LYS A 4 2.99 -37.98 -17.21
CA LYS A 4 4.24 -38.67 -16.88
C LYS A 4 4.50 -38.96 -15.39
N ILE A 5 3.67 -38.56 -14.43
CA ILE A 5 4.22 -38.41 -13.06
C ILE A 5 3.27 -38.79 -11.91
N TYR A 6 2.56 -39.92 -11.94
CA TYR A 6 1.88 -40.39 -10.72
C TYR A 6 1.81 -41.92 -10.64
N ASP A 7 2.94 -42.62 -10.81
CA ASP A 7 2.96 -44.07 -10.57
C ASP A 7 3.06 -44.36 -9.06
N VAL A 8 1.94 -44.07 -8.36
CA VAL A 8 1.76 -44.44 -6.95
C VAL A 8 1.03 -45.78 -6.81
N THR A 9 0.62 -46.37 -7.95
CA THR A 9 -0.13 -47.63 -8.05
C THR A 9 0.62 -48.78 -7.41
N SER A 10 1.95 -48.82 -7.61
CA SER A 10 2.83 -49.83 -7.01
C SER A 10 2.89 -49.72 -5.49
N GLN A 11 2.93 -48.49 -4.94
CA GLN A 11 2.91 -48.27 -3.50
C GLN A 11 1.56 -48.58 -2.88
N VAL A 12 0.46 -48.31 -3.59
CA VAL A 12 -0.88 -48.72 -3.16
C VAL A 12 -0.95 -50.25 -3.03
N GLN A 13 -0.50 -50.99 -4.05
CA GLN A 13 -0.45 -52.45 -4.02
C GLN A 13 0.45 -53.00 -2.89
N GLU A 14 1.61 -52.37 -2.65
CA GLU A 14 2.50 -52.74 -1.56
C GLU A 14 1.83 -52.52 -0.19
N THR A 15 1.11 -51.41 -0.02
CA THR A 15 0.33 -51.11 1.18
C THR A 15 -0.77 -52.14 1.42
N MET A 16 -1.52 -52.52 0.38
CA MET A 16 -2.53 -53.58 0.49
C MET A 16 -1.92 -54.91 0.92
N THR A 17 -0.81 -55.31 0.30
CA THR A 17 -0.09 -56.55 0.62
C THR A 17 0.39 -56.55 2.08
N GLN A 18 0.88 -55.42 2.59
CA GLN A 18 1.31 -55.28 3.98
C GLN A 18 0.13 -55.34 4.97
N MET A 19 -1.03 -54.79 4.59
CA MET A 19 -2.25 -54.84 5.39
C MET A 19 -2.84 -56.26 5.47
N GLU A 20 -2.74 -57.04 4.40
CA GLU A 20 -3.15 -58.46 4.38
C GLU A 20 -2.21 -59.35 5.20
N GLN A 21 -0.89 -59.18 5.05
CA GLN A 21 0.10 -60.05 5.70
C GLN A 21 0.36 -59.71 7.17
N ALA A 22 0.19 -58.45 7.57
CA ALA A 22 0.45 -57.98 8.93
C ALA A 22 -0.59 -56.94 9.36
N PRO A 23 -1.81 -57.36 9.73
CA PRO A 23 -2.90 -56.45 10.11
C PRO A 23 -2.52 -55.48 11.23
N ASP A 24 -1.70 -55.93 12.18
CA ASP A 24 -1.22 -55.12 13.32
C ASP A 24 -0.30 -53.96 12.90
N LYS A 25 0.15 -53.93 11.63
CA LYS A 25 1.01 -52.90 11.05
C LYS A 25 0.30 -52.06 9.99
N ALA A 26 -1.01 -52.20 9.83
CA ALA A 26 -1.80 -51.49 8.80
C ALA A 26 -1.60 -49.97 8.85
N GLN A 27 -1.68 -49.36 10.03
CA GLN A 27 -1.47 -47.91 10.18
C GLN A 27 -0.09 -47.46 9.67
N LYS A 28 0.96 -48.24 9.92
CA LYS A 28 2.31 -47.94 9.44
C LYS A 28 2.43 -48.05 7.92
N ALA A 29 1.68 -48.96 7.30
CA ALA A 29 1.63 -49.09 5.84
C ALA A 29 0.89 -47.91 5.20
N ILE A 30 -0.14 -47.38 5.87
CA ILE A 30 -0.86 -46.17 5.45
C ILE A 30 0.00 -44.92 5.61
N ASP A 31 0.74 -44.78 6.70
CA ASP A 31 1.64 -43.64 6.90
C ASP A 31 2.76 -43.62 5.84
N LYS A 32 3.28 -44.78 5.45
CA LYS A 32 4.21 -44.89 4.31
C LYS A 32 3.57 -44.47 3.00
N LEU A 33 2.31 -44.84 2.77
CA LEU A 33 1.59 -44.45 1.56
C LEU A 33 1.38 -42.93 1.50
N LYS A 34 1.02 -42.31 2.62
CA LYS A 34 0.93 -40.84 2.72
C LYS A 34 2.23 -40.17 2.31
N GLU A 35 3.35 -40.61 2.88
CA GLU A 35 4.66 -40.05 2.53
C GLU A 35 5.03 -40.29 1.06
N ALA A 36 4.70 -41.47 0.51
CA ALA A 36 4.90 -41.75 -0.90
C ALA A 36 4.08 -40.81 -1.81
N VAL A 37 2.80 -40.56 -1.48
CA VAL A 37 1.93 -39.63 -2.22
C VAL A 37 2.46 -38.19 -2.13
N LYS A 38 2.96 -37.76 -0.97
CA LYS A 38 3.57 -36.43 -0.81
C LYS A 38 4.84 -36.27 -1.67
N GLN A 39 5.75 -37.25 -1.60
CA GLN A 39 7.03 -37.18 -2.32
C GLN A 39 6.90 -37.38 -3.83
N SER A 40 5.85 -38.04 -4.29
CA SER A 40 5.57 -38.23 -5.71
C SER A 40 4.62 -37.15 -6.22
N ALA A 41 3.34 -37.24 -5.86
CA ALA A 41 2.28 -36.45 -6.45
C ALA A 41 2.37 -34.97 -6.08
N VAL A 42 2.44 -34.65 -4.79
CA VAL A 42 2.49 -33.24 -4.35
C VAL A 42 3.76 -32.56 -4.86
N LYS A 43 4.91 -33.21 -4.68
CA LYS A 43 6.19 -32.67 -5.14
C LYS A 43 6.23 -32.47 -6.65
N ALA A 44 5.72 -33.43 -7.44
CA ALA A 44 5.66 -33.31 -8.89
C ALA A 44 4.82 -32.11 -9.35
N VAL A 45 3.64 -31.90 -8.73
CA VAL A 45 2.77 -30.76 -9.03
C VAL A 45 3.49 -29.45 -8.72
N VAL A 46 4.07 -29.34 -7.53
CA VAL A 46 4.72 -28.10 -7.06
C VAL A 46 5.98 -27.79 -7.88
N ASP A 47 6.82 -28.78 -8.15
CA ASP A 47 8.04 -28.58 -8.93
C ASP A 47 7.74 -28.29 -10.41
N THR A 48 6.69 -28.91 -10.98
CA THR A 48 6.23 -28.57 -12.33
C THR A 48 5.69 -27.14 -12.39
N ALA A 49 4.91 -26.71 -11.40
CA ALA A 49 4.44 -25.34 -11.30
C ALA A 49 5.61 -24.37 -11.16
N GLN A 50 6.59 -24.65 -10.29
CA GLN A 50 7.78 -23.83 -10.11
C GLN A 50 8.61 -23.70 -11.39
N SER A 51 8.76 -24.79 -12.14
CA SER A 51 9.47 -24.80 -13.42
C SER A 51 8.74 -23.99 -14.49
N THR A 52 7.40 -24.04 -14.49
CA THR A 52 6.56 -23.33 -15.46
C THR A 52 6.48 -21.83 -15.19
N TYR A 53 6.27 -21.45 -13.93
CA TYR A 53 6.06 -20.06 -13.52
C TYR A 53 7.33 -19.33 -13.09
N GLY A 54 8.42 -20.06 -12.81
CA GLY A 54 9.71 -19.47 -12.49
C GLY A 54 9.62 -18.45 -11.34
N SER A 55 10.02 -17.21 -11.61
CA SER A 55 9.99 -16.09 -10.65
C SER A 55 8.57 -15.65 -10.24
N ASP A 56 7.55 -15.96 -11.05
CA ASP A 56 6.17 -15.60 -10.74
C ASP A 56 5.61 -16.44 -9.58
N MET A 57 6.18 -17.61 -9.31
CA MET A 57 5.86 -18.41 -8.12
C MET A 57 6.88 -18.10 -7.01
N LYS A 58 6.49 -17.27 -6.03
CA LYS A 58 7.39 -16.93 -4.92
C LYS A 58 7.57 -18.13 -4.00
N ALA A 59 8.68 -18.15 -3.26
CA ALA A 59 8.97 -19.21 -2.29
C ALA A 59 7.88 -19.36 -1.20
N ALA A 60 7.21 -18.26 -0.85
CA ALA A 60 6.06 -18.29 0.08
C ALA A 60 4.86 -19.03 -0.52
N ASP A 61 4.52 -18.73 -1.78
CA ASP A 61 3.43 -19.42 -2.51
C ASP A 61 3.72 -20.92 -2.65
N LYS A 62 4.98 -21.27 -2.97
CA LYS A 62 5.44 -22.66 -3.04
C LYS A 62 5.16 -23.40 -1.75
N ARG A 63 5.61 -22.87 -0.61
CA ARG A 63 5.42 -23.49 0.71
C ARG A 63 3.95 -23.61 1.09
N GLN A 64 3.15 -22.58 0.78
CA GLN A 64 1.72 -22.59 1.09
C GLN A 64 0.98 -23.66 0.28
N ILE A 65 1.25 -23.76 -1.03
CA ILE A 65 0.65 -24.76 -1.91
C ILE A 65 1.09 -26.17 -1.48
N GLU A 66 2.38 -26.39 -1.25
CA GLU A 66 2.92 -27.67 -0.79
C GLU A 66 2.29 -28.11 0.54
N SER A 67 2.20 -27.20 1.51
CA SER A 67 1.56 -27.49 2.81
C SER A 67 0.08 -27.85 2.65
N LYS A 68 -0.66 -27.09 1.84
CA LYS A 68 -2.09 -27.34 1.58
C LYS A 68 -2.31 -28.71 0.94
N LEU A 69 -1.57 -29.02 -0.13
CA LEU A 69 -1.67 -30.29 -0.84
C LEU A 69 -1.27 -31.48 0.05
N ASN A 70 -0.24 -31.33 0.88
CA ASN A 70 0.14 -32.36 1.85
C ASN A 70 -1.00 -32.67 2.84
N HIS A 71 -1.66 -31.64 3.37
CA HIS A 71 -2.81 -31.82 4.28
C HIS A 71 -4.01 -32.44 3.58
N GLU A 72 -4.28 -32.09 2.32
CA GLU A 72 -5.36 -32.68 1.54
C GLU A 72 -5.11 -34.17 1.23
N ALA A 73 -3.87 -34.53 0.87
CA ALA A 73 -3.46 -35.92 0.67
C ALA A 73 -3.64 -36.75 1.95
N ASP A 74 -3.15 -36.24 3.09
CA ASP A 74 -3.29 -36.91 4.40
C ASP A 74 -4.76 -37.15 4.74
N ARG A 75 -5.60 -36.10 4.66
CA ARG A 75 -7.04 -36.19 4.97
C ARG A 75 -7.77 -37.17 4.08
N MET A 76 -7.45 -37.20 2.79
CA MET A 76 -8.10 -38.11 1.84
C MET A 76 -7.77 -39.57 2.17
N ILE A 77 -6.48 -39.89 2.38
CA ILE A 77 -6.03 -41.25 2.70
C ILE A 77 -6.58 -41.69 4.05
N ASP A 78 -6.54 -40.82 5.07
CA ASP A 78 -7.11 -41.11 6.39
C ASP A 78 -8.59 -41.44 6.32
N LYS A 79 -9.36 -40.64 5.57
CA LYS A 79 -10.80 -40.87 5.40
C LYS A 79 -11.10 -42.24 4.79
N LEU A 80 -10.37 -42.61 3.73
CA LEU A 80 -10.56 -43.91 3.07
C LEU A 80 -10.13 -45.06 3.97
N HIS A 81 -9.01 -44.91 4.68
CA HIS A 81 -8.54 -45.93 5.63
C HIS A 81 -9.53 -46.13 6.79
N THR A 82 -10.02 -45.06 7.41
CA THR A 82 -11.03 -45.14 8.46
C THR A 82 -12.32 -45.79 7.97
N ASN A 83 -12.78 -45.46 6.75
CA ASN A 83 -13.96 -46.11 6.16
C ASN A 83 -13.75 -47.62 5.99
N TYR A 84 -12.58 -48.04 5.51
CA TYR A 84 -12.22 -49.46 5.40
C TYR A 84 -12.17 -50.14 6.77
N GLU A 85 -11.56 -49.52 7.79
CA GLU A 85 -11.54 -50.07 9.15
C GLU A 85 -12.96 -50.24 9.72
N ILE A 86 -13.85 -49.28 9.47
CA ILE A 86 -15.26 -49.39 9.87
C ILE A 86 -15.92 -50.57 9.16
N GLU A 87 -15.78 -50.69 7.84
CA GLU A 87 -16.36 -51.80 7.05
C GLU A 87 -15.83 -53.15 7.54
N ARG A 88 -14.52 -53.25 7.79
CA ARG A 88 -13.88 -54.46 8.35
C ARG A 88 -14.43 -54.81 9.73
N ASN A 89 -14.57 -53.84 10.63
CA ASN A 89 -15.10 -54.07 11.98
C ASN A 89 -16.58 -54.48 11.94
N VAL A 90 -17.37 -53.95 11.01
CA VAL A 90 -18.76 -54.37 10.79
C VAL A 90 -18.81 -55.83 10.32
N ILE A 91 -17.99 -56.20 9.35
CA ILE A 91 -17.87 -57.58 8.84
C ILE A 91 -17.46 -58.54 9.97
N GLU A 92 -16.50 -58.15 10.81
CA GLU A 92 -16.03 -58.96 11.93
C GLU A 92 -17.10 -59.14 13.02
N ASN A 93 -17.82 -58.08 13.38
CA ASN A 93 -18.94 -58.17 14.33
C ASN A 93 -20.06 -59.08 13.81
N GLN A 94 -20.36 -59.02 12.51
CA GLN A 94 -21.32 -59.92 11.86
C GLN A 94 -20.83 -61.37 11.89
N ARG A 95 -19.53 -61.62 11.68
CA ARG A 95 -18.92 -62.95 11.78
C ARG A 95 -19.12 -63.54 13.18
N VAL A 96 -18.80 -62.77 14.21
CA VAL A 96 -18.96 -63.19 15.62
C VAL A 96 -20.42 -63.50 15.93
N ALA A 97 -21.36 -62.67 15.47
CA ALA A 97 -22.80 -62.89 15.67
C ALA A 97 -23.30 -64.15 14.96
N GLU A 98 -22.94 -64.36 13.68
CA GLU A 98 -23.31 -65.58 12.95
C GLU A 98 -22.69 -66.84 13.55
N GLN A 99 -21.48 -66.75 14.09
CA GLN A 99 -20.80 -67.87 14.75
C GLN A 99 -21.43 -68.22 16.11
N GLN A 100 -21.99 -67.23 16.82
CA GLN A 100 -22.81 -67.45 18.03
C GLN A 100 -24.17 -68.07 17.68
N ALA A 101 -24.79 -67.65 16.57
CA ALA A 101 -26.06 -68.17 16.06
C ALA A 101 -25.91 -69.43 15.19
N ARG A 102 -24.73 -70.08 15.16
CA ARG A 102 -24.43 -71.21 14.25
C ARG A 102 -25.41 -72.39 14.37
N TYR A 103 -25.96 -72.61 15.57
CA TYR A 103 -26.92 -73.69 15.81
C TYR A 103 -28.33 -73.38 15.33
N GLU A 104 -28.64 -72.09 15.08
CA GLU A 104 -29.91 -71.63 14.51
C GLU A 104 -29.85 -71.54 12.98
N THR A 105 -28.67 -71.26 12.42
CA THR A 105 -28.44 -71.09 10.98
C THR A 105 -28.09 -72.38 10.24
N GLY A 106 -27.71 -73.45 10.96
CA GLY A 106 -27.37 -74.75 10.40
C GLY A 106 -26.04 -74.79 9.61
N LYS A 107 -25.27 -73.69 9.62
CA LYS A 107 -23.95 -73.60 8.97
C LYS A 107 -22.84 -74.12 9.91
N THR A 108 -21.82 -74.74 9.34
CA THR A 108 -20.61 -75.09 10.10
C THR A 108 -19.73 -73.86 10.33
N SER A 109 -18.88 -73.89 11.35
CA SER A 109 -17.92 -72.81 11.62
C SER A 109 -17.07 -72.48 10.37
N GLU A 110 -16.58 -73.50 9.68
CA GLU A 110 -15.76 -73.35 8.47
C GLU A 110 -16.52 -72.69 7.31
N GLN A 111 -17.82 -72.95 7.18
CA GLN A 111 -18.65 -72.30 6.15
C GLN A 111 -18.84 -70.82 6.43
N ILE A 112 -19.04 -70.45 7.70
CA ILE A 112 -19.15 -69.06 8.15
C ILE A 112 -17.81 -68.35 7.94
N ASP A 113 -16.71 -68.93 8.44
CA ASP A 113 -15.38 -68.33 8.31
C ASP A 113 -15.01 -68.08 6.82
N LYS A 114 -15.29 -69.03 5.93
CA LYS A 114 -15.03 -68.87 4.49
C LYS A 114 -15.89 -67.79 3.82
N GLU A 115 -17.15 -67.63 4.22
CA GLU A 115 -18.01 -66.56 3.71
C GLU A 115 -17.52 -65.18 4.15
N PHE A 116 -17.07 -65.06 5.40
CA PHE A 116 -16.55 -63.81 5.94
C PHE A 116 -15.14 -63.49 5.42
N GLU A 117 -14.30 -64.48 5.13
CA GLU A 117 -13.04 -64.29 4.39
C GLU A 117 -13.30 -63.69 3.00
N GLN A 118 -14.33 -64.15 2.29
CA GLN A 118 -14.72 -63.57 0.99
C GLN A 118 -15.21 -62.12 1.13
N LYS A 119 -16.01 -61.81 2.17
CA LYS A 119 -16.45 -60.44 2.46
C LYS A 119 -15.28 -59.52 2.81
N GLN A 120 -14.32 -59.99 3.60
CA GLN A 120 -13.11 -59.22 3.93
C GLN A 120 -12.26 -58.96 2.70
N LYS A 121 -12.09 -59.97 1.83
CA LYS A 121 -11.36 -59.81 0.57
C LYS A 121 -12.04 -58.80 -0.36
N ALA A 122 -13.36 -58.86 -0.50
CA ALA A 122 -14.12 -57.90 -1.30
C ALA A 122 -14.00 -56.46 -0.75
N ALA A 123 -14.02 -56.29 0.59
CA ALA A 123 -13.81 -54.99 1.22
C ALA A 123 -12.38 -54.44 0.96
N MET A 124 -11.36 -55.31 0.96
CA MET A 124 -10.00 -54.93 0.61
C MET A 124 -9.87 -54.54 -0.88
N GLU A 125 -10.46 -55.32 -1.79
CA GLU A 125 -10.48 -55.02 -3.23
C GLU A 125 -11.15 -53.67 -3.50
N LYS A 126 -12.30 -53.40 -2.87
CA LYS A 126 -12.99 -52.12 -2.93
C LYS A 126 -12.16 -50.96 -2.39
N PHE A 127 -11.53 -51.12 -1.23
CA PHE A 127 -10.64 -50.11 -0.65
C PHE A 127 -9.47 -49.79 -1.60
N ASN A 128 -8.87 -50.81 -2.21
CA ASN A 128 -7.81 -50.63 -3.19
C ASN A 128 -8.26 -49.84 -4.43
N GLU A 129 -9.45 -50.12 -4.96
CA GLU A 129 -10.04 -49.38 -6.09
C GLU A 129 -10.35 -47.92 -5.73
N GLU A 130 -10.98 -47.68 -4.57
CA GLU A 130 -11.30 -46.34 -4.08
C GLU A 130 -10.03 -45.51 -3.84
N LEU A 131 -9.00 -46.12 -3.25
CA LEU A 131 -7.72 -45.45 -2.97
C LEU A 131 -6.95 -45.11 -4.25
N THR A 132 -6.90 -46.04 -5.20
CA THR A 132 -6.26 -45.82 -6.50
C THR A 132 -6.95 -44.69 -7.26
N THR A 133 -8.28 -44.68 -7.27
CA THR A 133 -9.08 -43.64 -7.92
C THR A 133 -8.87 -42.28 -7.25
N ALA A 134 -8.94 -42.24 -5.91
CA ALA A 134 -8.80 -40.98 -5.16
C ALA A 134 -7.41 -40.35 -5.31
N ILE A 135 -6.34 -41.14 -5.32
CA ILE A 135 -4.98 -40.65 -5.57
C ILE A 135 -4.85 -40.10 -7.00
N SER A 136 -5.45 -40.77 -8.00
CA SER A 136 -5.46 -40.29 -9.39
C SER A 136 -6.21 -38.97 -9.55
N ASP A 137 -7.39 -38.86 -8.94
CA ASP A 137 -8.21 -37.65 -9.00
C ASP A 137 -7.55 -36.49 -8.25
N PHE A 138 -6.90 -36.77 -7.12
CA PHE A 138 -6.11 -35.79 -6.39
C PHE A 138 -4.98 -35.21 -7.23
N ALA A 139 -4.25 -36.03 -7.98
CA ALA A 139 -3.19 -35.54 -8.86
C ALA A 139 -3.71 -34.55 -9.93
N LYS A 140 -4.90 -34.81 -10.47
CA LYS A 140 -5.55 -33.92 -11.45
C LYS A 140 -6.04 -32.63 -10.80
N GLU A 141 -6.75 -32.73 -9.68
CA GLU A 141 -7.33 -31.56 -9.02
C GLU A 141 -6.26 -30.67 -8.37
N SER A 142 -5.22 -31.26 -7.77
CA SER A 142 -4.08 -30.52 -7.22
C SER A 142 -3.34 -29.71 -8.29
N THR A 143 -3.23 -30.24 -9.51
CA THR A 143 -2.65 -29.51 -10.66
C THR A 143 -3.50 -28.28 -10.99
N LYS A 144 -4.82 -28.45 -11.10
CA LYS A 144 -5.76 -27.37 -11.43
C LYS A 144 -5.79 -26.30 -10.35
N GLU A 145 -5.86 -26.69 -9.08
CA GLU A 145 -5.87 -25.78 -7.94
C GLU A 145 -4.54 -25.03 -7.80
N THR A 146 -3.41 -25.70 -8.05
CA THR A 146 -2.08 -25.05 -8.07
C THR A 146 -2.01 -23.98 -9.15
N VAL A 147 -2.41 -24.31 -10.38
CA VAL A 147 -2.44 -23.34 -11.49
C VAL A 147 -3.34 -22.16 -11.15
N LYS A 148 -4.56 -22.42 -10.69
CA LYS A 148 -5.51 -21.38 -10.30
C LYS A 148 -4.94 -20.47 -9.20
N THR A 149 -4.30 -21.05 -8.19
CA THR A 149 -3.72 -20.30 -7.07
C THR A 149 -2.57 -19.42 -7.52
N VAL A 150 -1.64 -19.94 -8.33
CA VAL A 150 -0.49 -19.18 -8.83
C VAL A 150 -0.93 -18.04 -9.75
N GLU A 151 -1.85 -18.32 -10.69
CA GLU A 151 -2.41 -17.30 -11.59
C GLU A 151 -3.16 -16.19 -10.82
N THR A 152 -3.95 -16.57 -9.83
CA THR A 152 -4.65 -15.61 -8.97
C THR A 152 -3.65 -14.74 -8.21
N LYS A 153 -2.63 -15.35 -7.59
CA LYS A 153 -1.59 -14.63 -6.83
C LYS A 153 -0.73 -13.74 -7.72
N LYS A 154 -0.47 -14.15 -8.97
CA LYS A 154 0.22 -13.30 -9.95
C LYS A 154 -0.58 -12.03 -10.23
N ARG A 155 -1.86 -12.17 -10.59
CA ARG A 155 -2.76 -11.03 -10.84
C ARG A 155 -2.98 -10.15 -9.62
N GLU A 156 -3.11 -10.73 -8.43
CA GLU A 156 -3.20 -9.97 -7.18
C GLU A 156 -1.96 -9.09 -6.97
N ARG A 157 -0.76 -9.59 -7.26
CA ARG A 157 0.48 -8.82 -7.09
C ARG A 157 0.67 -7.74 -8.15
N GLU A 158 0.29 -8.01 -9.39
CA GLU A 158 0.25 -7.00 -10.45
C GLU A 158 -0.69 -5.86 -10.02
N LYS A 159 -1.89 -6.21 -9.54
CA LYS A 159 -2.85 -5.26 -8.97
C LYS A 159 -2.26 -4.48 -7.80
N GLU A 160 -1.67 -5.13 -6.81
CA GLU A 160 -1.05 -4.46 -5.64
C GLU A 160 0.06 -3.49 -6.07
N THR A 161 0.89 -3.87 -7.05
CA THR A 161 1.97 -3.00 -7.55
C THR A 161 1.41 -1.74 -8.20
N ILE A 162 0.34 -1.87 -8.97
CA ILE A 162 -0.36 -0.74 -9.58
C ILE A 162 -1.02 0.13 -8.50
N GLU A 163 -1.74 -0.48 -7.55
CA GLU A 163 -2.40 0.24 -6.45
C GLU A 163 -1.38 0.99 -5.57
N ASP A 164 -0.24 0.39 -5.28
CA ASP A 164 0.84 1.03 -4.53
C ASP A 164 1.45 2.19 -5.31
N GLY A 165 1.66 2.04 -6.62
CA GLY A 165 2.11 3.12 -7.50
C GLY A 165 1.13 4.30 -7.53
N VAL A 166 -0.17 4.02 -7.64
CA VAL A 166 -1.24 5.03 -7.56
C VAL A 166 -1.25 5.68 -6.18
N ARG A 167 -1.17 4.92 -5.09
CA ARG A 167 -1.17 5.45 -3.72
C ARG A 167 0.03 6.35 -3.47
N ASP A 168 1.22 5.97 -3.93
CA ASP A 168 2.42 6.80 -3.81
C ASP A 168 2.29 8.11 -4.59
N HIS A 169 1.68 8.06 -5.77
CA HIS A 169 1.41 9.24 -6.57
C HIS A 169 0.42 10.17 -5.88
N LEU A 170 -0.69 9.64 -5.35
CA LEU A 170 -1.69 10.40 -4.58
C LEU A 170 -1.09 11.00 -3.32
N ARG A 171 -0.28 10.24 -2.59
CA ARG A 171 0.43 10.73 -1.41
C ARG A 171 1.45 11.82 -1.79
N GLY A 172 2.02 11.76 -2.98
CA GLY A 172 2.82 12.84 -3.56
C GLY A 172 1.96 14.10 -3.73
N PHE A 173 0.84 13.98 -4.44
CA PHE A 173 -0.13 15.06 -4.65
C PHE A 173 -0.63 15.68 -3.34
N SER A 174 -1.13 14.89 -2.39
CA SER A 174 -1.68 15.41 -1.13
C SER A 174 -0.66 16.22 -0.33
N ARG A 175 0.63 15.88 -0.40
CA ARG A 175 1.69 16.68 0.25
C ARG A 175 1.84 18.06 -0.37
N THR A 176 1.46 18.26 -1.63
CA THR A 176 1.59 19.54 -2.34
C THR A 176 0.43 20.49 -2.09
N ILE A 177 -0.72 19.98 -1.62
CA ILE A 177 -1.94 20.77 -1.38
C ILE A 177 -1.67 21.97 -0.45
N PRO A 178 -0.98 21.83 0.70
CA PRO A 178 -0.66 22.97 1.55
C PRO A 178 0.10 24.09 0.82
N SER A 179 1.05 23.76 -0.06
CA SER A 179 1.77 24.75 -0.87
C SER A 179 0.84 25.50 -1.82
N PHE A 180 -0.12 24.81 -2.45
CA PHE A 180 -1.15 25.46 -3.28
C PHE A 180 -2.06 26.36 -2.46
N LEU A 181 -2.50 25.92 -1.28
CA LEU A 181 -3.32 26.74 -0.39
C LEU A 181 -2.56 27.96 0.15
N MET A 182 -1.25 27.85 0.33
CA MET A 182 -0.40 29.00 0.65
C MET A 182 -0.39 30.02 -0.50
N ALA A 183 -0.25 29.56 -1.75
CA ALA A 183 -0.13 30.43 -2.92
C ALA A 183 -1.47 31.02 -3.42
N TYR A 184 -2.49 30.19 -3.49
CA TYR A 184 -3.75 30.45 -4.20
C TYR A 184 -4.99 30.23 -3.34
N GLY A 185 -4.83 29.72 -2.11
CA GLY A 185 -5.94 29.30 -1.29
C GLY A 185 -6.74 30.46 -0.70
N ASP A 186 -8.06 30.35 -0.79
CA ASP A 186 -9.04 31.18 -0.11
C ASP A 186 -10.22 30.32 0.40
N ASN A 187 -11.19 30.96 1.07
CA ASN A 187 -12.33 30.27 1.69
C ASN A 187 -13.32 29.66 0.67
N THR A 188 -13.10 29.84 -0.64
CA THR A 188 -13.94 29.26 -1.71
C THR A 188 -13.34 27.96 -2.27
N VAL A 189 -12.13 27.60 -1.87
CA VAL A 189 -11.46 26.37 -2.30
C VAL A 189 -12.17 25.15 -1.71
N THR A 190 -12.61 24.27 -2.60
CA THR A 190 -13.14 22.93 -2.30
C THR A 190 -12.55 21.95 -3.32
N LEU A 191 -12.75 20.65 -3.14
CA LEU A 191 -12.37 19.62 -4.10
C LEU A 191 -12.95 19.91 -5.50
N ALA A 192 -14.15 20.48 -5.56
CA ALA A 192 -14.85 20.82 -6.80
C ALA A 192 -14.29 22.07 -7.52
N THR A 193 -13.63 22.97 -6.78
CA THR A 193 -13.06 24.21 -7.34
C THR A 193 -11.55 24.19 -7.43
N PHE A 194 -10.87 23.21 -6.82
CA PHE A 194 -9.40 23.14 -6.71
C PHE A 194 -8.68 23.26 -8.06
N ASP A 195 -9.24 22.65 -9.11
CA ASP A 195 -8.72 22.66 -10.47
C ASP A 195 -8.92 24.00 -11.22
N THR A 196 -9.73 24.90 -10.68
CA THR A 196 -10.03 26.20 -11.32
C THR A 196 -9.14 27.34 -10.83
N ILE A 197 -8.49 27.15 -9.67
CA ILE A 197 -7.76 28.20 -8.96
C ILE A 197 -6.26 28.15 -9.30
N ILE A 198 -5.75 26.97 -9.69
CA ILE A 198 -4.33 26.73 -9.92
C ILE A 198 -4.05 26.72 -11.43
N PRO A 199 -3.10 27.51 -11.94
CA PRO A 199 -2.71 27.46 -13.35
C PRO A 199 -2.15 26.08 -13.75
N ASP A 200 -2.52 25.57 -14.94
CA ASP A 200 -2.15 24.24 -15.45
C ASP A 200 -0.65 23.94 -15.35
N LYS A 201 0.18 24.91 -15.77
CA LYS A 201 1.64 24.77 -15.78
C LYS A 201 2.19 24.63 -14.36
N VAL A 202 1.65 25.41 -13.42
CA VAL A 202 2.05 25.39 -12.01
C VAL A 202 1.59 24.09 -11.36
N PHE A 203 0.38 23.63 -11.69
CA PHE A 203 -0.14 22.36 -11.22
C PHE A 203 0.75 21.19 -11.65
N LEU A 204 1.12 21.13 -12.93
CA LEU A 204 1.97 20.09 -13.48
C LEU A 204 3.38 20.09 -12.89
N GLU A 205 3.99 21.27 -12.74
CA GLU A 205 5.34 21.42 -12.17
C GLU A 205 5.43 20.86 -10.75
N VAL A 206 4.37 21.07 -9.95
CA VAL A 206 4.38 20.71 -8.53
C VAL A 206 3.89 19.28 -8.29
N THR A 207 2.87 18.83 -9.02
CA THR A 207 2.22 17.52 -8.79
C THR A 207 2.74 16.40 -9.69
N SER A 208 3.42 16.74 -10.80
CA SER A 208 3.79 15.81 -11.87
C SER A 208 2.61 15.16 -12.61
N ILE A 209 1.39 15.68 -12.43
CA ILE A 209 0.21 15.35 -13.25
C ILE A 209 -0.46 16.60 -13.79
N THR A 210 -1.18 16.45 -14.89
CA THR A 210 -2.00 17.50 -15.48
C THR A 210 -3.30 17.69 -14.69
N LEU A 211 -3.94 18.85 -14.86
CA LEU A 211 -5.28 19.07 -14.31
C LEU A 211 -6.32 18.09 -14.85
N ASP A 212 -6.20 17.67 -16.11
CA ASP A 212 -7.13 16.69 -16.68
C ASP A 212 -6.97 15.31 -16.07
N GLN A 213 -5.73 14.90 -15.75
CA GLN A 213 -5.49 13.69 -14.95
C GLN A 213 -6.08 13.84 -13.55
N PHE A 214 -5.93 14.99 -12.89
CA PHE A 214 -6.56 15.23 -11.59
C PHE A 214 -8.09 15.16 -11.66
N LYS A 215 -8.72 15.79 -12.67
CA LYS A 215 -10.17 15.70 -12.92
C LYS A 215 -10.61 14.28 -13.17
N PHE A 216 -9.87 13.51 -13.97
CA PHE A 216 -10.16 12.09 -14.19
C PHE A 216 -10.12 11.29 -12.87
N LEU A 217 -9.15 11.58 -11.99
CA LEU A 217 -9.06 10.94 -10.67
C LEU A 217 -10.21 11.34 -9.72
N ARG A 218 -10.71 12.58 -9.84
CA ARG A 218 -11.82 13.11 -9.04
C ARG A 218 -13.19 12.63 -9.56
N ASP A 219 -13.43 12.83 -10.85
CA ASP A 219 -14.74 12.74 -11.50
C ASP A 219 -14.96 11.38 -12.18
N GLY A 220 -13.88 10.63 -12.43
CA GLY A 220 -13.94 9.39 -13.19
C GLY A 220 -13.95 9.62 -14.70
N GLY A 221 -14.03 8.51 -15.45
CA GLY A 221 -14.09 8.53 -16.90
C GLY A 221 -13.70 7.21 -17.55
N ASP A 222 -13.86 7.17 -18.87
CA ASP A 222 -13.44 6.02 -19.68
C ASP A 222 -11.94 6.10 -20.00
N TYR A 223 -11.26 4.96 -19.94
CA TYR A 223 -9.87 4.81 -20.36
C TYR A 223 -9.68 3.50 -21.13
N VAL A 224 -8.66 3.45 -21.99
CA VAL A 224 -8.32 2.23 -22.72
C VAL A 224 -7.19 1.53 -21.99
N GLU A 225 -7.41 0.29 -21.58
CA GLU A 225 -6.38 -0.52 -20.94
C GLU A 225 -5.33 -0.94 -21.97
N GLU A 226 -4.07 -0.57 -21.78
CA GLU A 226 -2.99 -0.83 -22.75
C GLU A 226 -2.75 -2.33 -23.01
N GLU A 227 -2.97 -3.18 -22.01
CA GLU A 227 -2.73 -4.62 -22.10
C GLU A 227 -3.78 -5.36 -22.93
N THR A 228 -5.04 -4.93 -22.83
CA THR A 228 -6.17 -5.63 -23.44
C THR A 228 -6.80 -4.88 -24.60
N GLY A 229 -6.49 -3.59 -24.75
CA GLY A 229 -7.14 -2.67 -25.68
C GLY A 229 -8.62 -2.41 -25.35
N GLN A 230 -9.11 -2.86 -24.19
CA GLN A 230 -10.51 -2.70 -23.81
C GLN A 230 -10.75 -1.35 -23.16
N THR A 231 -11.86 -0.70 -23.53
CA THR A 231 -12.36 0.47 -22.81
C THR A 231 -12.92 0.04 -21.46
N LYS A 232 -12.37 0.60 -20.39
CA LYS A 232 -12.83 0.43 -19.02
C LYS A 232 -13.29 1.78 -18.47
N HIS A 233 -14.21 1.73 -17.52
CA HIS A 233 -14.69 2.91 -16.79
C HIS A 233 -14.07 2.95 -15.41
N PHE A 234 -13.63 4.13 -14.99
CA PHE A 234 -13.23 4.42 -13.61
C PHE A 234 -14.25 5.39 -13.01
N ASP A 235 -14.85 5.03 -11.87
CA ASP A 235 -15.93 5.80 -11.24
C ASP A 235 -15.46 7.12 -10.57
N GLY A 236 -14.14 7.38 -10.53
CA GLY A 236 -13.60 8.55 -9.85
C GLY A 236 -13.56 8.38 -8.33
N GLN A 237 -13.89 9.46 -7.61
CA GLN A 237 -14.06 9.51 -6.15
C GLN A 237 -12.83 9.07 -5.35
N LEU A 238 -11.65 9.28 -5.94
CA LEU A 238 -10.39 8.97 -5.26
C LEU A 238 -10.13 9.88 -4.05
N PHE A 239 -10.79 11.03 -4.02
CA PHE A 239 -10.77 11.98 -2.92
C PHE A 239 -12.14 12.03 -2.27
N ASP A 240 -12.18 11.85 -0.95
CA ASP A 240 -13.37 12.12 -0.15
C ASP A 240 -13.55 13.64 -0.05
N SER A 241 -14.65 14.16 -0.62
CA SER A 241 -14.91 15.60 -0.66
C SER A 241 -15.05 16.22 0.73
N VAL A 242 -15.64 15.50 1.68
CA VAL A 242 -15.87 16.02 3.04
C VAL A 242 -14.52 16.16 3.73
N VAL A 243 -13.70 15.10 3.70
CA VAL A 243 -12.36 15.11 4.30
C VAL A 243 -11.46 16.15 3.63
N PHE A 244 -11.49 16.25 2.30
CA PHE A 244 -10.69 17.22 1.56
C PHE A 244 -11.08 18.66 1.93
N ASP A 245 -12.37 18.99 1.85
CA ASP A 245 -12.87 20.35 2.08
C ASP A 245 -12.65 20.79 3.52
N ASP A 246 -12.83 19.89 4.49
CA ASP A 246 -12.56 20.20 5.90
C ASP A 246 -11.06 20.39 6.16
N SER A 247 -10.20 19.57 5.54
CA SER A 247 -8.74 19.76 5.62
C SER A 247 -8.29 21.11 5.04
N VAL A 248 -8.90 21.54 3.93
CA VAL A 248 -8.66 22.87 3.33
C VAL A 248 -9.05 23.98 4.30
N LYS A 249 -10.26 23.92 4.88
CA LYS A 249 -10.74 24.92 5.84
C LYS A 249 -9.84 25.00 7.07
N GLU A 250 -9.45 23.86 7.64
CA GLU A 250 -8.55 23.80 8.80
C GLU A 250 -7.20 24.43 8.48
N PHE A 251 -6.60 24.09 7.34
CA PHE A 251 -5.32 24.66 6.92
C PHE A 251 -5.41 26.18 6.72
N LEU A 252 -6.46 26.69 6.08
CA LEU A 252 -6.64 28.13 5.88
C LEU A 252 -6.92 28.88 7.19
N ALA A 253 -7.67 28.27 8.11
CA ALA A 253 -7.87 28.81 9.45
C ALA A 253 -6.54 28.88 10.22
N LEU A 254 -5.71 27.85 10.12
CA LEU A 254 -4.37 27.82 10.72
C LEU A 254 -3.45 28.87 10.09
N LYS A 255 -3.45 28.98 8.76
CA LYS A 255 -2.72 30.03 8.01
C LYS A 255 -3.08 31.42 8.52
N LYS A 256 -4.38 31.70 8.71
CA LYS A 256 -4.86 32.99 9.26
C LYS A 256 -4.43 33.19 10.71
N LYS A 257 -4.54 32.15 11.55
CA LYS A 257 -4.13 32.20 12.96
C LYS A 257 -2.64 32.49 13.13
N LEU A 258 -1.80 31.95 12.23
CA LEU A 258 -0.33 32.06 12.27
C LEU A 258 0.22 33.17 11.37
N ALA A 259 -0.64 34.05 10.83
CA ALA A 259 -0.24 35.06 9.86
C ALA A 259 0.60 36.20 10.46
N ASP A 260 0.31 36.58 11.71
CA ASP A 260 1.06 37.65 12.39
C ASP A 260 2.41 37.14 12.91
N TYR A 261 3.45 37.34 12.09
CA TYR A 261 4.82 36.98 12.43
C TYR A 261 5.52 38.02 13.32
N PHE A 262 4.88 39.15 13.65
CA PHE A 262 5.42 40.12 14.61
C PHE A 262 5.15 39.69 16.06
N ASP A 263 4.15 38.83 16.31
CA ASP A 263 3.87 38.29 17.63
C ASP A 263 4.96 37.30 18.08
N GLU A 264 5.76 37.72 19.06
CA GLU A 264 6.85 36.91 19.62
C GLU A 264 6.35 35.73 20.46
N LYS A 265 5.06 35.72 20.85
CA LYS A 265 4.43 34.60 21.54
C LYS A 265 4.09 33.46 20.59
N SER A 266 4.10 33.71 19.28
CA SER A 266 3.86 32.68 18.27
C SER A 266 5.10 31.78 18.11
N VAL A 267 5.04 30.61 18.76
CA VAL A 267 6.11 29.60 18.74
C VAL A 267 6.09 28.77 17.45
N GLU A 268 4.90 28.57 16.88
CA GLU A 268 4.69 27.77 15.68
C GLU A 268 4.72 28.62 14.41
N ASP A 269 5.01 28.00 13.28
CA ASP A 269 4.96 28.61 11.97
C ASP A 269 4.09 27.79 11.00
N ILE A 270 3.39 28.44 10.06
CA ILE A 270 2.56 27.72 9.08
C ILE A 270 3.39 26.75 8.23
N PHE A 271 4.67 27.05 7.99
CA PHE A 271 5.58 26.15 7.27
C PHE A 271 5.91 24.86 8.04
N ASP A 272 5.71 24.80 9.36
CA ASP A 272 5.88 23.57 10.14
C ASP A 272 4.79 22.52 9.80
N TYR A 273 3.67 22.97 9.23
CA TYR A 273 2.55 22.14 8.80
C TYR A 273 2.59 21.78 7.30
N ILE A 274 3.63 22.22 6.58
CA ILE A 274 3.82 21.89 5.16
C ILE A 274 4.85 20.77 5.04
N PRO A 275 4.46 19.57 4.57
CA PRO A 275 5.40 18.48 4.41
C PRO A 275 6.56 18.86 3.47
N PRO A 276 7.80 18.39 3.74
CA PRO A 276 8.90 18.56 2.81
C PRO A 276 8.56 17.92 1.46
N GLN A 277 8.71 18.68 0.38
CA GLN A 277 8.52 18.16 -0.98
C GLN A 277 9.82 17.56 -1.52
N LYS A 278 9.70 16.65 -2.49
CA LYS A 278 10.87 16.10 -3.23
C LYS A 278 11.52 17.13 -4.17
N THR A 279 10.84 18.24 -4.43
CA THR A 279 11.28 19.33 -5.31
C THR A 279 12.04 20.41 -4.54
N ASN A 280 12.43 21.50 -5.20
CA ASN A 280 13.17 22.63 -4.61
C ASN A 280 12.44 23.39 -3.48
N GLN A 281 11.23 22.98 -3.08
CA GLN A 281 10.40 23.58 -2.02
C GLN A 281 10.81 23.13 -0.60
N ILE A 282 12.11 23.09 -0.32
CA ILE A 282 12.63 22.88 1.04
C ILE A 282 12.82 24.26 1.68
N PHE A 283 12.11 24.50 2.78
CA PHE A 283 12.14 25.77 3.51
C PHE A 283 13.17 25.73 4.65
N THR A 284 13.91 26.83 4.82
CA THR A 284 14.81 26.98 5.97
C THR A 284 13.97 27.16 7.23
N PRO A 285 14.17 26.35 8.29
CA PRO A 285 13.41 26.49 9.54
C PRO A 285 13.59 27.88 10.18
N LYS A 286 12.52 28.41 10.79
CA LYS A 286 12.49 29.74 11.43
C LYS A 286 13.61 29.96 12.45
N THR A 287 13.97 28.93 13.21
CA THR A 287 15.07 28.98 14.19
C THR A 287 16.43 29.22 13.53
N MET A 288 16.67 28.60 12.37
CA MET A 288 17.90 28.79 11.61
C MET A 288 17.94 30.18 10.96
N VAL A 289 16.81 30.65 10.43
CA VAL A 289 16.69 32.00 9.87
C VAL A 289 17.06 33.06 10.91
N LYS A 290 16.46 33.00 12.11
CA LYS A 290 16.78 33.92 13.22
C LYS A 290 18.26 33.93 13.53
N LYS A 291 18.86 32.75 13.69
CA LYS A 291 20.30 32.60 13.95
C LYS A 291 21.16 33.27 12.88
N MET A 292 20.82 33.10 11.60
CA MET A 292 21.57 33.70 10.50
C MET A 292 21.41 35.22 10.44
N VAL A 293 20.22 35.74 10.75
CA VAL A 293 19.99 37.20 10.83
C VAL A 293 20.72 37.80 12.04
N ASP A 294 20.79 37.09 13.17
CA ASP A 294 21.60 37.51 14.33
C ASP A 294 23.09 37.58 13.97
N MET A 295 23.60 36.60 13.22
CA MET A 295 24.99 36.62 12.73
C MET A 295 25.25 37.78 11.78
N LEU A 296 24.29 38.11 10.90
CA LEU A 296 24.38 39.26 10.00
C LEU A 296 24.54 40.58 10.78
N GLU A 297 23.78 40.74 11.87
CA GLU A 297 23.87 41.91 12.76
C GLU A 297 25.20 41.95 13.52
N GLN A 298 25.72 40.80 13.96
CA GLN A 298 27.04 40.74 14.60
C GLN A 298 28.16 41.18 13.66
N GLU A 299 28.09 40.79 12.38
CA GLU A 299 29.05 41.19 11.36
C GLU A 299 28.86 42.65 10.92
N ASN A 300 27.64 43.17 10.98
CA ASN A 300 27.28 44.53 10.59
C ASN A 300 26.46 45.23 11.70
N PRO A 301 27.09 45.64 12.82
CA PRO A 301 26.36 46.21 13.95
C PRO A 301 25.52 47.42 13.56
N GLY A 302 24.26 47.45 14.01
CA GLY A 302 23.31 48.55 13.75
C GLY A 302 22.78 48.59 12.32
N CYS A 303 22.98 47.55 11.50
CA CYS A 303 22.48 47.54 10.11
C CYS A 303 20.95 47.66 10.00
N PHE A 304 20.20 47.30 11.04
CA PHE A 304 18.73 47.47 11.10
C PHE A 304 18.27 48.85 11.61
N ASP A 305 19.18 49.69 12.09
CA ASP A 305 18.87 51.04 12.55
C ASP A 305 18.99 52.11 11.44
N MET A 306 19.44 51.69 10.25
CA MET A 306 19.75 52.57 9.13
C MET A 306 18.56 52.61 8.13
N PRO A 307 17.94 53.78 7.90
CA PRO A 307 16.75 53.91 7.04
C PRO A 307 17.03 53.70 5.54
N ASP A 308 18.28 53.87 5.10
CA ASP A 308 18.74 53.75 3.72
C ASP A 308 19.39 52.40 3.40
N LYS A 309 19.59 51.55 4.42
CA LYS A 309 20.16 50.21 4.24
C LYS A 309 19.14 49.29 3.57
N THR A 310 19.61 48.56 2.57
CA THR A 310 18.81 47.63 1.78
C THR A 310 19.23 46.18 2.01
N PHE A 311 18.27 45.27 1.96
CA PHE A 311 18.43 43.83 2.12
C PHE A 311 17.77 43.10 0.96
N ILE A 312 18.40 42.03 0.48
CA ILE A 312 17.88 41.23 -0.63
C ILE A 312 18.04 39.74 -0.36
N ASP A 313 16.97 38.99 -0.61
CA ASP A 313 17.02 37.54 -0.75
C ASP A 313 16.91 37.19 -2.24
N LEU A 314 18.02 36.76 -2.83
CA LEU A 314 18.13 36.46 -4.27
C LEU A 314 17.45 35.14 -4.66
N TYR A 315 17.00 34.34 -3.69
CA TYR A 315 16.38 33.05 -3.96
C TYR A 315 15.35 32.70 -2.88
N MET A 316 14.34 33.56 -2.75
CA MET A 316 13.25 33.38 -1.81
C MET A 316 12.50 32.08 -2.08
N LYS A 317 12.17 31.38 -1.00
CA LYS A 317 11.24 30.24 -1.01
C LYS A 317 10.01 30.53 -0.16
N SER A 318 10.18 30.51 1.16
CA SER A 318 9.11 30.81 2.13
C SER A 318 8.95 32.30 2.40
N GLY A 319 10.00 33.11 2.16
CA GLY A 319 10.05 34.51 2.56
C GLY A 319 10.50 34.74 4.01
N LEU A 320 10.88 33.68 4.75
CA LEU A 320 11.24 33.77 6.18
C LEU A 320 12.42 34.71 6.47
N TYR A 321 13.43 34.79 5.61
CA TYR A 321 14.52 35.76 5.80
C TYR A 321 14.02 37.19 5.70
N ILE A 322 13.19 37.47 4.70
CA ILE A 322 12.61 38.80 4.52
C ILE A 322 11.70 39.15 5.69
N THR A 323 10.85 38.25 6.19
CA THR A 323 9.98 38.55 7.33
C THR A 323 10.77 38.82 8.61
N GLU A 324 11.84 38.06 8.88
CA GLU A 324 12.71 38.32 10.04
C GLU A 324 13.42 39.68 9.89
N ILE A 325 13.92 40.03 8.70
CA ILE A 325 14.53 41.34 8.44
C ILE A 325 13.51 42.49 8.61
N VAL A 326 12.31 42.34 8.04
CA VAL A 326 11.21 43.31 8.19
C VAL A 326 10.87 43.50 9.67
N LYS A 327 10.83 42.40 10.44
CA LYS A 327 10.58 42.44 11.88
C LYS A 327 11.65 43.26 12.62
N ARG A 328 12.94 43.01 12.35
CA ARG A 328 14.07 43.75 12.97
C ARG A 328 14.01 45.24 12.64
N LEU A 329 13.81 45.59 11.35
CA LEU A 329 13.66 46.98 10.91
C LEU A 329 12.45 47.66 11.56
N TYR A 330 11.30 46.97 11.63
CA TYR A 330 10.08 47.51 12.19
C TYR A 330 10.17 47.74 13.71
N GLN A 331 10.91 46.87 14.41
CA GLN A 331 11.11 46.92 15.86
C GLN A 331 12.29 47.80 16.29
N SER A 332 13.21 48.18 15.40
CA SER A 332 14.34 49.08 15.71
C SER A 332 13.86 50.40 16.31
N ASP A 333 14.44 50.79 17.44
CA ASP A 333 14.08 52.04 18.12
C ASP A 333 14.47 53.27 17.30
N GLU A 334 15.52 53.20 16.50
CA GLU A 334 15.91 54.29 15.62
C GLU A 334 14.93 54.43 14.44
N MET A 335 14.53 53.31 13.85
CA MET A 335 13.48 53.30 12.84
C MET A 335 12.14 53.82 13.39
N LYS A 336 11.78 53.51 14.64
CA LYS A 336 10.59 54.09 15.30
C LYS A 336 10.67 55.60 15.50
N LYS A 337 11.86 56.16 15.77
CA LYS A 337 12.03 57.62 15.91
C LYS A 337 11.88 58.33 14.57
N GLN A 338 12.47 57.76 13.51
CA GLN A 338 12.44 58.36 12.17
C GLN A 338 11.08 58.18 11.49
N PHE A 339 10.42 57.05 11.71
CA PHE A 339 9.09 56.73 11.22
C PHE A 339 8.16 56.33 12.39
N PRO A 340 7.63 57.32 13.14
CA PRO A 340 6.77 57.06 14.30
C PRO A 340 5.46 56.35 13.93
N ASP A 341 4.88 56.68 12.78
CA ASP A 341 3.68 56.02 12.28
C ASP A 341 4.00 54.60 11.80
N ASN A 342 3.23 53.62 12.30
CA ASN A 342 3.45 52.21 11.99
C ASN A 342 3.25 51.88 10.50
N LYS A 343 2.26 52.50 9.84
CA LYS A 343 1.94 52.23 8.43
C LYS A 343 3.00 52.83 7.52
N GLU A 344 3.42 54.07 7.77
CA GLU A 344 4.51 54.71 7.02
C GLU A 344 5.85 53.99 7.22
N ARG A 345 6.13 53.48 8.43
CA ARG A 345 7.33 52.67 8.68
C ARG A 345 7.33 51.39 7.85
N LEU A 346 6.25 50.62 7.87
CA LEU A 346 6.13 49.40 7.05
C LEU A 346 6.24 49.72 5.56
N LYS A 347 5.56 50.77 5.11
CA LYS A 347 5.64 51.23 3.72
C LYS A 347 7.06 51.56 3.32
N HIS A 348 7.81 52.30 4.15
CA HIS A 348 9.22 52.59 3.88
C HIS A 348 10.06 51.31 3.79
N ILE A 349 9.90 50.39 4.74
CA ILE A 349 10.62 49.11 4.76
C ILE A 349 10.37 48.33 3.46
N PHE A 350 9.11 48.12 3.08
CA PHE A 350 8.74 47.34 1.90
C PHE A 350 9.08 48.02 0.57
N GLU A 351 8.91 49.34 0.48
CA GLU A 351 9.17 50.07 -0.76
C GLU A 351 10.65 50.37 -0.98
N LYS A 352 11.45 50.53 0.08
CA LYS A 352 12.81 51.05 -0.01
C LYS A 352 13.89 50.09 0.46
N GLN A 353 13.61 49.26 1.46
CA GLN A 353 14.67 48.51 2.15
C GLN A 353 14.70 47.02 1.79
N VAL A 354 13.56 46.35 1.60
CA VAL A 354 13.55 44.91 1.32
C VAL A 354 13.27 44.58 -0.14
N TYR A 355 14.05 43.63 -0.65
CA TYR A 355 14.01 43.15 -2.03
C TYR A 355 14.04 41.63 -2.03
N GLY A 356 13.51 41.00 -3.07
CA GLY A 356 13.63 39.56 -3.18
C GLY A 356 13.23 39.01 -4.53
N LEU A 357 13.86 37.90 -4.90
CA LEU A 357 13.60 37.18 -6.14
C LEU A 357 13.10 35.78 -5.81
N ALA A 358 12.04 35.35 -6.50
CA ALA A 358 11.49 34.01 -6.37
C ALA A 358 11.54 33.32 -7.75
N PRO A 359 12.08 32.09 -7.84
CA PRO A 359 12.41 31.45 -9.13
C PRO A 359 11.18 31.01 -9.92
N THR A 360 10.10 30.64 -9.24
CA THR A 360 8.88 30.10 -9.86
C THR A 360 7.64 30.82 -9.37
N GLU A 361 6.56 30.74 -10.14
CA GLU A 361 5.30 31.42 -9.81
C GLU A 361 4.73 30.95 -8.47
N ILE A 362 4.70 29.63 -8.23
CA ILE A 362 4.21 29.07 -6.97
C ILE A 362 5.03 29.58 -5.78
N ILE A 363 6.36 29.59 -5.89
CA ILE A 363 7.23 30.08 -4.83
C ILE A 363 7.04 31.57 -4.60
N TYR A 364 6.93 32.36 -5.67
CA TYR A 364 6.64 33.79 -5.58
C TYR A 364 5.33 34.06 -4.84
N LYS A 365 4.25 33.33 -5.18
CA LYS A 365 2.95 33.44 -4.53
C LYS A 365 2.98 33.01 -3.06
N ILE A 366 3.67 31.91 -2.73
CA ILE A 366 3.86 31.48 -1.33
C ILE A 366 4.59 32.55 -0.53
N ALA A 367 5.75 33.01 -1.01
CA ALA A 367 6.57 33.98 -0.30
C ALA A 367 5.82 35.30 -0.10
N THR A 368 5.20 35.84 -1.15
CA THR A 368 4.45 37.10 -1.06
C THR A 368 3.20 36.97 -0.21
N SER A 369 2.46 35.86 -0.30
CA SER A 369 1.31 35.60 0.58
C SER A 369 1.72 35.49 2.04
N TYR A 370 2.92 34.98 2.35
CA TYR A 370 3.40 34.88 3.72
C TYR A 370 3.92 36.24 4.23
N ILE A 371 4.78 36.91 3.46
CA ILE A 371 5.39 38.19 3.83
C ILE A 371 4.35 39.30 3.99
N LEU A 372 3.31 39.33 3.14
CA LEU A 372 2.29 40.39 3.12
C LEU A 372 0.96 39.94 3.72
N GLY A 373 0.86 38.70 4.21
CA GLY A 373 -0.40 38.12 4.67
C GLY A 373 -0.75 38.39 6.13
N PHE A 374 0.11 39.10 6.88
CA PHE A 374 -0.06 39.34 8.31
C PHE A 374 -1.18 40.33 8.66
N ASP A 375 -1.58 41.18 7.71
CA ASP A 375 -2.66 42.15 7.86
C ASP A 375 -3.43 42.27 6.52
N GLU A 376 -4.72 42.63 6.57
CA GLU A 376 -5.50 42.89 5.35
C GLU A 376 -5.03 44.18 4.66
N ASP A 377 -4.58 45.17 5.43
CA ASP A 377 -4.13 46.48 4.92
C ASP A 377 -2.79 46.42 4.17
N THR A 378 -2.06 45.31 4.26
CA THR A 378 -0.70 45.17 3.70
C THR A 378 -0.65 44.42 2.37
N LYS A 379 -1.79 43.91 1.90
CA LYS A 379 -1.90 43.23 0.58
C LYS A 379 -1.59 44.16 -0.60
N ASP A 380 -1.93 45.44 -0.47
CA ASP A 380 -1.73 46.45 -1.52
C ASP A 380 -0.46 47.30 -1.29
N ILE A 381 0.37 46.94 -0.31
CA ILE A 381 1.62 47.66 -0.05
C ILE A 381 2.57 47.49 -1.23
N LYS A 382 3.14 48.59 -1.69
CA LYS A 382 4.12 48.54 -2.78
C LYS A 382 5.40 47.86 -2.28
N HIS A 383 5.91 46.91 -3.05
CA HIS A 383 7.08 46.11 -2.68
C HIS A 383 8.01 45.80 -3.86
N ASN A 384 9.24 45.35 -3.55
CA ASN A 384 10.27 45.03 -4.54
C ASN A 384 10.49 43.53 -4.79
N PHE A 385 9.58 42.67 -4.32
CA PHE A 385 9.59 41.24 -4.65
C PHE A 385 9.24 40.98 -6.12
N ARG A 386 10.00 40.11 -6.81
CA ARG A 386 9.78 39.77 -8.23
C ARG A 386 9.88 38.26 -8.46
N GLN A 387 9.08 37.76 -9.40
CA GLN A 387 9.25 36.41 -9.95
C GLN A 387 10.36 36.47 -11.02
N LEU A 388 11.54 35.97 -10.67
CA LEU A 388 12.71 35.92 -11.55
C LEU A 388 13.62 34.80 -11.03
N ASP A 389 14.03 33.91 -11.93
CA ASP A 389 15.09 32.94 -11.62
C ASP A 389 16.45 33.64 -11.72
N ALA A 390 17.21 33.60 -10.64
CA ALA A 390 18.51 34.26 -10.51
C ALA A 390 19.69 33.31 -10.76
N LEU A 391 19.41 32.03 -11.09
CA LEU A 391 20.39 30.98 -11.34
C LEU A 391 20.61 30.69 -12.83
#